data_AF-A0AAN5CQN7-F1
#
_entry.id   AF-A0AAN5CQN7-F1
#
_cell.length_a   1.000
_cell.length_b   1.000
_cell.length_c   1.000
_cell.angle_alpha   90.00
_cell.angle_beta   90.00
_cell.angle_gamma   90.00
#
_symmetry.space_group_name_H-M   'P 1'
#
loop_
_entity.id
_entity.type
_entity.pdbx_description
1 polymer ?
#
loop_
_entity_poly.entity_id
_entity_poly.type
_entity_poly.pdbx_seq_one_letter_code
_entity_poly.pdbx_strand_id
1 'polypeptide(L)'
;DRIVMDSLEELLNASIPVANGKKKEESSGDIGVRLNINLRERCRMHDLNEALDDLRAVIPYAHGSTVRKLSKIATLLLAKNHIIMQASAIDELRLMVTTLQKQIKDHEEKAAEKSEEKEATVP
;
A
#
# COMPACT_ATOMS: atom_id res chain seq x y z
N ASP A 1 -5.49 21.12 -11.64
CA ASP A 1 -5.42 19.66 -11.48
C ASP A 1 -4.75 19.00 -12.67
N ARG A 2 -3.84 18.06 -12.40
CA ARG A 2 -3.02 17.40 -13.42
C ARG A 2 -3.86 16.52 -14.36
N ILE A 3 -4.97 16.01 -13.86
CA ILE A 3 -6.02 15.29 -14.61
C ILE A 3 -6.61 16.16 -15.72
N VAL A 4 -6.82 17.45 -15.47
CA VAL A 4 -7.34 18.39 -16.49
C VAL A 4 -6.31 18.63 -17.59
N MET A 5 -5.01 18.62 -17.27
CA MET A 5 -3.95 18.78 -18.26
C MET A 5 -3.80 17.55 -19.17
N ASP A 6 -3.95 16.34 -18.62
CA ASP A 6 -3.92 15.10 -19.40
C ASP A 6 -5.15 14.99 -20.33
N SER A 7 -6.33 15.42 -19.87
CA SER A 7 -7.53 15.53 -20.72
C SER A 7 -7.49 16.70 -21.73
N LEU A 8 -6.70 17.75 -21.48
CA LEU A 8 -6.46 18.79 -22.48
C LEU A 8 -5.47 18.31 -23.56
N GLU A 9 -4.45 17.53 -23.18
CA GLU A 9 -3.57 16.85 -24.14
C GLU A 9 -4.35 15.85 -25.01
N GLU A 10 -5.37 15.19 -24.44
CA GLU A 10 -6.31 14.28 -25.11
C GLU A 10 -7.09 14.99 -26.24
N LEU A 11 -7.59 16.21 -25.99
CA LEU A 11 -8.28 17.02 -27.01
C LEU A 11 -7.32 17.64 -28.03
N LEU A 12 -6.12 18.05 -27.61
CA LEU A 12 -5.11 18.65 -28.49
C LEU A 12 -4.57 17.63 -29.51
N ASN A 13 -4.34 16.39 -29.08
CA ASN A 13 -3.84 15.32 -29.97
C ASN A 13 -4.91 14.77 -30.92
N ALA A 14 -6.19 14.88 -30.58
CA ALA A 14 -7.30 14.46 -31.45
C ALA A 14 -7.56 15.44 -32.62
N SER A 15 -7.01 16.66 -32.57
CA SER A 15 -7.36 17.76 -33.49
C SER A 15 -6.25 18.22 -34.43
N ILE A 16 -5.14 17.48 -34.59
CA ILE A 16 -4.07 17.89 -35.54
C ILE A 16 -4.36 17.33 -36.94
N PRO A 17 -4.71 18.18 -37.94
CA PRO A 17 -4.59 17.78 -39.33
C PRO A 17 -3.11 17.90 -39.72
N VAL A 18 -2.46 16.77 -40.01
CA VAL A 18 -1.10 16.77 -40.55
C VAL A 18 -1.15 17.29 -41.97
N ALA A 19 -0.70 18.54 -42.19
CA ALA A 19 -0.49 19.10 -43.51
C ALA A 19 0.94 19.61 -43.72
N ASN A 20 1.63 18.89 -44.61
CA ASN A 20 2.59 19.34 -45.61
C ASN A 20 4.07 19.58 -45.24
N GLY A 21 4.89 18.59 -45.61
CA GLY A 21 6.34 18.69 -45.73
C GLY A 21 6.91 17.42 -46.37
N LYS A 22 7.22 17.47 -47.67
CA LYS A 22 7.67 16.37 -48.54
C LYS A 22 8.76 15.47 -47.91
N LYS A 23 8.43 14.19 -47.65
CA LYS A 23 9.16 12.94 -48.04
C LYS A 23 8.83 11.77 -47.10
N LYS A 24 8.65 10.59 -47.73
CA LYS A 24 8.36 9.24 -47.22
C LYS A 24 6.92 8.94 -46.80
N GLU A 25 6.23 8.23 -47.69
CA GLU A 25 5.11 7.33 -47.40
C GLU A 25 5.58 6.19 -46.48
N GLU A 26 5.79 6.47 -45.20
CA GLU A 26 5.68 5.46 -44.15
C GLU A 26 4.32 5.70 -43.49
N SER A 27 3.35 4.86 -43.91
CA SER A 27 2.01 4.62 -43.34
C SER A 27 1.54 5.64 -42.28
N SER A 28 0.69 6.58 -42.66
CA SER A 28 -0.03 7.44 -41.70
C SER A 28 -0.81 6.63 -40.64
N GLY A 29 -1.14 5.37 -40.93
CA GLY A 29 -1.70 4.42 -39.97
C GLY A 29 -0.71 3.99 -38.88
N ASP A 30 0.59 3.87 -39.19
CA ASP A 30 1.63 3.49 -38.22
C ASP A 30 1.86 4.59 -37.17
N ILE A 31 1.81 5.86 -37.57
CA ILE A 31 1.94 7.00 -36.65
C ILE A 31 0.76 7.04 -35.67
N GLY A 32 -0.48 6.84 -36.17
CA GLY A 32 -1.67 6.80 -35.31
C GLY A 32 -1.65 5.63 -34.31
N VAL A 33 -1.19 4.46 -34.74
CA VAL A 33 -1.02 3.28 -33.87
C VAL A 33 0.04 3.56 -32.79
N ARG A 34 1.19 4.12 -33.15
CA ARG A 34 2.25 4.49 -32.19
C ARG A 34 1.77 5.49 -31.15
N LEU A 35 1.01 6.51 -31.56
CA LEU A 35 0.44 7.50 -30.63
C LEU A 35 -0.58 6.87 -29.68
N ASN A 36 -1.46 5.99 -30.16
CA ASN A 36 -2.43 5.29 -29.32
C ASN A 36 -1.75 4.36 -28.30
N ILE A 37 -0.69 3.65 -28.71
CA ILE A 37 0.13 2.82 -27.82
C ILE A 37 0.79 3.66 -26.72
N ASN A 38 1.40 4.79 -27.07
CA ASN A 38 2.02 5.69 -26.10
C ASN A 38 1.00 6.26 -25.11
N LEU A 39 -0.18 6.63 -25.59
CA LEU A 39 -1.26 7.11 -24.73
C LEU A 39 -1.68 6.03 -23.73
N ARG A 40 -1.93 4.81 -24.21
CA ARG A 40 -2.31 3.68 -23.36
C ARG A 40 -1.26 3.39 -22.28
N GLU A 41 0.02 3.43 -22.63
CA GLU A 41 1.08 3.20 -21.64
C GLU A 41 1.20 4.35 -20.64
N ARG A 42 0.94 5.61 -21.06
CA ARG A 42 0.84 6.73 -20.12
C ARG A 42 -0.29 6.51 -19.13
N CYS A 43 -1.50 6.14 -19.58
CA CYS A 43 -2.62 5.85 -18.68
C CYS A 43 -2.27 4.72 -17.71
N ARG A 44 -1.74 3.59 -18.20
CA ARG A 44 -1.30 2.46 -17.36
C ARG A 44 -0.29 2.89 -16.29
N MET A 45 0.65 3.77 -16.67
CA MET A 45 1.63 4.32 -15.74
C MET A 45 1.02 5.28 -14.71
N HIS A 46 -0.05 5.99 -15.05
CA HIS A 46 -0.78 6.85 -14.10
C HIS A 46 -1.48 5.99 -13.04
N ASP A 47 -2.25 4.98 -13.46
CA ASP A 47 -2.93 4.04 -12.54
C ASP A 47 -1.92 3.36 -11.59
N LEU A 48 -0.76 2.94 -12.13
CA LEU A 48 0.30 2.35 -11.32
C LEU A 48 0.89 3.34 -10.32
N ASN A 49 1.08 4.59 -10.70
CA ASN A 49 1.63 5.61 -9.80
C ASN A 49 0.63 6.00 -8.71
N GLU A 50 -0.67 6.02 -9.02
CA GLU A 50 -1.75 6.24 -8.07
C GLU A 50 -1.78 5.14 -7.01
N ALA A 51 -1.82 3.87 -7.43
CA ALA A 51 -1.73 2.73 -6.50
C ALA A 51 -0.46 2.76 -5.63
N LEU A 52 0.66 3.25 -6.16
CA LEU A 52 1.90 3.39 -5.39
C LEU A 52 1.83 4.55 -4.37
N ASP A 53 1.07 5.60 -4.66
CA ASP A 53 0.81 6.69 -3.72
C ASP A 53 -0.15 6.26 -2.61
N ASP A 54 -1.16 5.44 -2.92
CA ASP A 54 -2.00 4.78 -1.91
C ASP A 54 -1.15 3.85 -1.01
N LEU A 55 -0.21 3.12 -1.60
CA LEU A 55 0.73 2.33 -0.80
C LEU A 55 1.60 3.22 0.09
N ARG A 56 2.02 4.42 -0.37
CA ARG A 56 2.74 5.36 0.50
C ARG A 56 1.88 5.74 1.70
N ALA A 57 0.58 6.03 1.48
CA ALA A 57 -0.40 6.48 2.48
C ALA A 57 -0.45 5.61 3.75
N VAL A 58 -0.14 4.32 3.63
CA VAL A 58 -0.22 3.34 4.72
C VAL A 58 1.15 2.97 5.32
N ILE A 59 2.24 3.51 4.80
CA ILE A 59 3.59 3.25 5.31
C ILE A 59 3.90 4.21 6.47
N PRO A 60 4.30 3.70 7.66
CA PRO A 60 4.72 4.53 8.77
C PRO A 60 5.88 5.45 8.38
N TYR A 61 5.84 6.70 8.85
CA TYR A 61 6.87 7.71 8.61
C TYR A 61 7.07 8.13 7.14
N ALA A 62 6.20 7.69 6.22
CA ALA A 62 6.20 8.14 4.83
C ALA A 62 5.49 9.49 4.63
N HIS A 63 4.91 10.07 5.69
CA HIS A 63 4.12 11.30 5.66
C HIS A 63 4.60 12.34 6.68
N GLY A 64 4.43 13.60 6.30
CA GLY A 64 4.73 14.77 7.12
C GLY A 64 4.97 15.97 6.22
N SER A 65 4.56 17.17 6.65
CA SER A 65 4.71 18.41 5.87
C SER A 65 6.17 18.74 5.52
N THR A 66 7.12 18.17 6.26
CA THR A 66 8.57 18.32 6.07
C THR A 66 9.24 17.10 5.43
N VAL A 67 8.52 15.99 5.26
CA VAL A 67 9.06 14.72 4.77
C VAL A 67 8.91 14.67 3.24
N ARG A 68 10.04 14.49 2.54
CA ARG A 68 10.05 14.39 1.08
C ARG A 68 9.36 13.09 0.61
N LYS A 69 8.63 13.16 -0.50
CA LYS A 69 8.07 11.98 -1.18
C LYS A 69 9.15 10.92 -1.43
N LEU A 70 8.90 9.71 -0.95
CA LEU A 70 9.78 8.57 -1.11
C LEU A 70 9.89 8.12 -2.58
N SER A 71 11.07 7.64 -2.97
CA SER A 71 11.29 7.02 -4.28
C SER A 71 10.49 5.72 -4.41
N LYS A 72 10.27 5.23 -5.64
CA LYS A 72 9.56 3.96 -5.88
C LYS A 72 10.22 2.79 -5.14
N ILE A 73 11.55 2.72 -5.19
CA ILE A 73 12.34 1.67 -4.53
C ILE A 73 12.23 1.79 -3.00
N ALA A 74 12.35 3.00 -2.45
CA ALA A 74 12.25 3.22 -1.01
C ALA A 74 10.85 2.87 -0.48
N THR A 75 9.79 3.24 -1.21
CA THR A 75 8.41 2.86 -0.88
C THR A 75 8.25 1.33 -0.81
N LEU A 76 8.72 0.60 -1.82
CA LEU A 76 8.60 -0.87 -1.84
C LEU A 76 9.40 -1.53 -0.73
N LEU A 77 10.60 -1.02 -0.43
CA LEU A 77 11.43 -1.54 0.65
C LEU A 77 10.77 -1.35 2.02
N LEU A 78 10.25 -0.14 2.29
CA LEU A 78 9.56 0.16 3.54
C LEU A 78 8.25 -0.63 3.67
N ALA A 79 7.48 -0.77 2.59
CA ALA A 79 6.28 -1.59 2.58
C ALA A 79 6.58 -3.05 2.97
N LYS A 80 7.60 -3.65 2.34
CA LYS A 80 8.03 -5.03 2.67
C LYS A 80 8.42 -5.15 4.15
N ASN A 81 9.23 -4.22 4.64
CA ASN A 81 9.69 -4.25 6.04
C ASN A 81 8.52 -4.03 7.01
N HIS A 82 7.56 -3.18 6.66
CA HIS A 82 6.37 -2.93 7.46
C HIS A 82 5.52 -4.20 7.60
N ILE A 83 5.29 -4.94 6.51
CA ILE A 83 4.56 -6.22 6.54
C ILE A 83 5.26 -7.22 7.48
N ILE A 84 6.58 -7.37 7.36
CA ILE A 84 7.35 -8.29 8.20
C ILE A 84 7.23 -7.90 9.68
N MET A 85 7.39 -6.61 9.99
CA MET A 85 7.28 -6.10 11.37
C MET A 85 5.88 -6.34 11.94
N GLN A 86 4.83 -6.08 11.16
CA GLN A 86 3.45 -6.31 11.59
C GLN A 86 3.19 -7.80 11.87
N ALA A 87 3.69 -8.70 11.02
CA ALA A 87 3.57 -10.14 11.25
C ALA A 87 4.23 -10.57 12.56
N SER A 88 5.47 -10.14 12.81
CA SER A 88 6.17 -10.43 14.07
C SER A 88 5.45 -9.86 15.29
N ALA A 89 4.92 -8.63 15.20
CA ALA A 89 4.16 -8.02 16.27
C ALA A 89 2.87 -8.79 16.59
N ILE A 90 2.17 -9.29 15.56
CA ILE A 90 0.97 -10.12 15.75
C ILE A 90 1.31 -11.42 16.49
N ASP A 91 2.42 -12.08 16.14
CA ASP A 91 2.83 -13.32 16.80
C ASP A 91 3.25 -13.10 18.25
N GLU A 92 3.95 -11.99 18.54
CA GLU A 92 4.28 -11.59 19.91
C GLU A 92 3.02 -11.31 20.74
N LEU A 93 2.04 -10.58 20.18
CA LEU A 93 0.78 -10.31 20.86
C LEU A 93 -0.02 -11.59 21.13
N ARG A 94 -0.04 -12.56 20.20
CA ARG A 94 -0.66 -13.88 20.43
C ARG A 94 0.00 -14.64 21.57
N LEU A 95 1.34 -14.60 21.66
CA LEU A 95 2.07 -15.20 22.77
C LEU A 95 1.71 -14.51 24.09
N MET A 96 1.73 -13.18 24.13
CA MET A 96 1.35 -12.41 25.33
C MET A 96 -0.07 -12.76 25.80
N VAL A 97 -1.04 -12.82 24.89
CA VAL A 97 -2.43 -13.21 25.20
C VAL A 97 -2.48 -14.62 25.80
N THR A 98 -1.77 -15.58 25.20
CA THR A 98 -1.73 -16.97 25.71
C THR A 98 -1.10 -17.04 27.10
N THR A 99 -0.01 -16.30 27.32
CA THR A 99 0.66 -16.24 28.63
C THR A 99 -0.26 -15.63 29.68
N LEU A 100 -0.95 -14.52 29.37
CA LEU A 100 -1.89 -13.89 30.29
C LEU A 100 -3.08 -14.80 30.60
N GLN A 101 -3.63 -15.50 29.60
CA GLN A 101 -4.71 -16.47 29.81
C GLN A 101 -4.28 -17.61 30.74
N LYS A 102 -3.06 -18.12 30.57
CA LYS A 102 -2.50 -19.12 31.48
C LYS A 102 -2.34 -18.56 32.90
N GLN A 103 -1.80 -17.36 33.04
CA GLN A 103 -1.64 -16.70 34.35
C GLN A 103 -2.98 -16.49 35.07
N ILE A 104 -4.04 -16.13 34.34
CA ILE A 104 -5.39 -15.99 34.89
C ILE A 104 -5.88 -17.35 35.40
N LYS A 105 -5.77 -18.40 34.58
CA LYS A 105 -6.18 -19.75 34.97
C LYS A 105 -5.42 -20.26 36.20
N ASP A 106 -4.09 -20.11 36.21
CA ASP A 106 -3.24 -20.51 37.34
C ASP A 106 -3.61 -19.74 38.63
N HIS A 107 -4.10 -18.49 38.51
CA HIS A 107 -4.54 -17.69 39.65
C HIS A 107 -5.94 -18.10 40.14
N GLU A 108 -6.84 -18.51 39.25
CA GLU A 108 -8.16 -19.07 39.59
C GLU A 108 -8.04 -20.42 40.31
N GLU A 109 -7.19 -21.32 39.83
CA GLU A 109 -6.95 -22.64 40.46
C GLU A 109 -6.39 -22.48 41.89
N LYS A 110 -5.38 -21.61 42.08
CA LYS A 110 -4.83 -21.31 43.42
C LYS A 110 -5.84 -20.66 44.36
N ALA A 111 -6.77 -19.87 43.83
CA ALA A 111 -7.83 -19.26 44.63
C ALA A 111 -8.86 -20.32 45.10
N ALA A 112 -9.16 -21.31 44.26
CA ALA A 112 -10.02 -22.44 44.60
C ALA A 112 -9.39 -23.32 45.69
N GLU A 113 -8.13 -23.72 45.55
CA GLU A 113 -7.41 -24.55 46.54
C GLU A 113 -7.39 -23.88 47.94
N LYS A 114 -7.17 -22.56 47.97
CA LYS A 114 -7.13 -21.77 49.22
C LYS A 114 -8.50 -21.63 49.89
N SER A 115 -9.59 -21.83 49.15
CA SER A 115 -10.95 -21.82 49.70
C SER A 115 -11.33 -23.15 50.34
N GLU A 116 -10.93 -24.28 49.72
CA GLU A 116 -11.17 -25.63 50.25
C GLU A 116 -10.39 -25.87 51.56
N GLU A 117 -9.15 -25.37 51.66
CA GLU A 117 -8.30 -25.54 52.85
C GLU A 117 -8.85 -24.78 54.08
N LYS A 118 -9.59 -23.69 53.85
CA LYS A 118 -10.26 -22.92 54.92
C LYS A 118 -11.55 -23.60 55.42
N GLU A 119 -12.23 -24.36 54.57
CA GLU A 119 -13.46 -25.07 54.93
C GLU A 119 -13.17 -26.36 55.70
N ALA A 120 -12.05 -27.03 55.43
CA ALA A 120 -11.60 -28.23 56.14
C ALA A 120 -11.05 -27.98 57.57
N THR A 121 -10.86 -26.72 57.98
CA THR A 121 -10.21 -26.36 59.26
C THR A 121 -11.22 -25.93 60.35
N VAL A 122 -12.54 -25.96 60.09
CA VAL A 122 -13.55 -25.63 61.11
C VAL A 122 -13.98 -26.92 61.86
N PRO A 123 -13.76 -27.03 63.19
CA PRO A 123 -14.14 -28.19 63.99
C PRO A 123 -15.66 -28.33 64.20
#